data_AF-A0A0F9BZQ1-F1
#
_entry.id   AF-A0A0F9BZQ1-F1
#
_cell.length_a   1.000
_cell.length_b   1.000
_cell.length_c   1.000
_cell.angle_alpha   90.00
_cell.angle_beta   90.00
_cell.angle_gamma   90.00
#
_symmetry.space_group_name_H-M   'P 1'
#
loop_
_entity.id
_entity.type
_entity.pdbx_description
1 polymer ?
#
loop_
_entity_poly.entity_id
_entity_poly.type
_entity_poly.pdbx_seq_one_letter_code
_entity_poly.pdbx_strand_id
1 'polypeptide(L)'
;SMGSLAFGCEPHPAALFLLLHGRFEMKVVINKCYGGFGLSQEALRWLVEQRGWTLDEVKTSEEWNKSKAQIVDTSGLGRERLWGPLTLCRVGEGELACRTNPDIVAVVETLGEKADGDYSSLKVVEVPDGIEIEIKEYDGQEWVAETHETWG
;
A
#
# COMPACT_ATOMS: atom_id res chain seq x y z
N SER A 1 31.19 49.31 12.99
CA SER A 1 31.25 47.89 13.37
C SER A 1 30.96 47.08 12.12
N MET A 2 31.87 46.17 11.77
CA MET A 2 31.76 45.29 10.59
C MET A 2 30.79 44.13 10.85
N GLY A 3 30.31 43.52 9.76
CA GLY A 3 29.61 42.22 9.73
C GLY A 3 28.14 42.39 9.29
N SER A 4 27.60 41.66 8.32
CA SER A 4 27.96 40.36 7.77
C SER A 4 27.41 40.26 6.34
N LEU A 5 28.26 39.83 5.39
CA LEU A 5 27.83 39.42 4.05
C LEU A 5 27.15 38.05 4.18
N ALA A 6 25.82 38.01 4.04
CA ALA A 6 25.12 36.75 3.80
C ALA A 6 25.44 36.30 2.38
N PHE A 7 26.44 35.42 2.24
CA PHE A 7 26.62 34.63 1.03
C PHE A 7 25.44 33.67 0.92
N GLY A 8 24.45 34.04 0.11
CA GLY A 8 23.43 33.10 -0.37
C GLY A 8 24.13 32.07 -1.24
N CYS A 9 24.36 30.89 -0.69
CA CYS A 9 24.73 29.74 -1.50
C CYS A 9 23.48 29.34 -2.28
N GLU A 10 23.39 29.72 -3.55
CA GLU A 10 22.36 29.17 -4.42
C GLU A 10 22.51 27.64 -4.42
N PRO A 11 21.42 26.89 -4.17
CA PRO A 11 21.51 25.45 -4.09
C PRO A 11 22.09 24.91 -5.39
N HIS A 12 23.02 23.97 -5.27
CA HIS A 12 23.67 23.30 -6.39
C HIS A 12 22.62 22.83 -7.42
N PRO A 13 22.87 22.92 -8.75
CA PRO A 13 21.89 22.57 -9.78
C PRO A 13 21.25 21.18 -9.60
N ALA A 14 21.98 20.22 -9.01
CA ALA A 14 21.46 18.90 -8.65
C ALA A 14 20.42 18.92 -7.50
N ALA A 15 20.58 19.82 -6.52
CA ALA A 15 19.58 20.03 -5.47
C ALA A 15 18.32 20.72 -6.03
N LEU A 16 18.49 21.63 -6.98
CA LEU A 16 17.36 22.25 -7.69
C LEU A 16 16.63 21.25 -8.61
N PHE A 17 17.35 20.27 -9.19
CA PHE A 17 16.75 19.21 -10.00
C PHE A 17 15.93 18.23 -9.16
N LEU A 18 16.38 17.84 -7.97
CA LEU A 18 15.60 17.06 -7.00
C LEU A 18 14.38 17.85 -6.48
N LEU A 19 14.52 19.17 -6.25
CA LEU A 19 13.44 20.04 -5.78
C LEU A 19 12.37 20.32 -6.86
N LEU A 20 12.70 20.25 -8.15
CA LEU A 20 11.79 20.56 -9.26
C LEU A 20 11.29 19.33 -10.04
N HIS A 21 11.97 18.18 -10.02
CA HIS A 21 11.65 17.02 -10.85
C HIS A 21 11.74 15.66 -10.13
N GLY A 22 12.04 15.62 -8.83
CA GLY A 22 12.26 14.38 -8.08
C GLY A 22 11.25 14.18 -6.95
N ARG A 23 9.96 14.23 -7.24
CA ARG A 23 8.94 13.84 -6.26
C ARG A 23 8.50 12.41 -6.57
N PHE A 24 8.98 11.48 -5.75
CA PHE A 24 8.32 10.19 -5.60
C PHE A 24 7.07 10.47 -4.76
N GLU A 25 5.90 10.69 -5.38
CA GLU A 25 4.66 10.81 -4.60
C GLU A 25 3.84 9.53 -4.63
N MET A 26 4.08 8.62 -5.58
CA MET A 26 3.45 7.31 -5.55
C MET A 26 4.19 6.34 -4.60
N LYS A 27 3.49 5.96 -3.53
CA LYS A 27 3.92 4.90 -2.60
C LYS A 27 3.08 3.64 -2.83
N VAL A 28 3.74 2.50 -2.88
CA VAL A 28 3.10 1.19 -3.07
C VAL A 28 3.52 0.28 -1.93
N VAL A 29 2.55 -0.34 -1.26
CA VAL A 29 2.84 -1.39 -0.29
C VAL A 29 2.97 -2.72 -1.01
N ILE A 30 4.08 -3.42 -0.80
CA ILE A 30 4.37 -4.75 -1.35
C ILE A 30 4.67 -5.76 -0.23
N ASN A 31 4.48 -7.04 -0.52
CA ASN A 31 4.88 -8.15 0.33
C ASN A 31 6.31 -8.62 -0.01
N LYS A 32 7.10 -8.96 1.00
CA LYS A 32 8.48 -9.48 0.89
C LYS A 32 8.63 -10.89 1.46
N CYS A 33 7.53 -11.54 1.85
CA CYS A 33 7.52 -12.89 2.41
C CYS A 33 7.01 -13.92 1.40
N TYR A 34 7.29 -15.19 1.64
CA TYR A 34 6.77 -16.32 0.85
C TYR A 34 5.25 -16.53 0.98
N GLY A 35 4.61 -15.91 1.97
CA GLY A 35 3.15 -15.87 2.02
C GLY A 35 2.56 -14.76 1.17
N GLY A 36 1.36 -14.30 1.51
CA GLY A 36 0.66 -13.27 0.76
C GLY A 36 0.68 -11.90 1.44
N PHE A 37 0.25 -10.88 0.70
CA PHE A 37 -0.10 -9.61 1.30
C PHE A 37 -1.30 -9.75 2.24
N GLY A 38 -1.13 -9.28 3.48
CA GLY A 38 -2.20 -9.19 4.44
C GLY A 38 -1.82 -8.26 5.58
N LEU A 39 -2.77 -7.44 6.04
CA LEU A 39 -2.57 -6.64 7.25
C LEU A 39 -2.93 -7.45 8.49
N SER A 40 -2.22 -7.17 9.57
CA SER A 40 -2.53 -7.70 10.90
C SER A 40 -3.86 -7.17 11.43
N GLN A 41 -4.43 -7.85 12.44
CA GLN A 41 -5.60 -7.32 13.16
C GLN A 41 -5.31 -5.98 13.86
N GLU A 42 -4.05 -5.68 14.19
CA GLU A 42 -3.66 -4.39 14.76
C GLU A 42 -3.76 -3.28 13.71
N ALA A 43 -3.26 -3.53 12.50
CA ALA A 43 -3.39 -2.59 11.39
C ALA A 43 -4.84 -2.36 10.97
N LEU A 44 -5.67 -3.41 10.93
CA LEU A 44 -7.09 -3.29 10.60
C LEU A 44 -7.85 -2.46 11.65
N ARG A 45 -7.58 -2.68 12.93
CA ARG A 45 -8.13 -1.83 14.00
C ARG A 45 -7.66 -0.38 13.87
N TRP A 46 -6.40 -0.16 13.55
CA TRP A 46 -5.87 1.18 13.32
C TRP A 46 -6.60 1.89 12.16
N LEU A 47 -6.89 1.21 11.06
CA LEU A 47 -7.65 1.78 9.93
C LEU A 47 -9.08 2.17 10.34
N VAL A 48 -9.76 1.32 11.11
CA VAL A 48 -11.11 1.63 11.62
C VAL A 48 -11.06 2.83 12.58
N GLU A 49 -10.15 2.82 13.55
CA GLU A 49 -10.09 3.81 14.62
C GLU A 49 -9.53 5.16 14.19
N GLN A 50 -8.46 5.16 13.38
CA GLN A 50 -7.72 6.37 13.01
C GLN A 50 -8.15 6.95 11.66
N ARG A 51 -8.72 6.12 10.77
CA ARG A 51 -9.13 6.51 9.42
C ARG A 51 -10.62 6.35 9.16
N GLY A 52 -11.37 5.73 10.07
CA GLY A 52 -12.82 5.59 9.95
C GLY A 52 -13.26 4.57 8.90
N TRP A 53 -12.40 3.58 8.60
CA TRP A 53 -12.75 2.52 7.66
C TRP A 53 -13.94 1.71 8.19
N THR A 54 -14.82 1.28 7.28
CA THR A 54 -15.98 0.45 7.63
C THR A 54 -15.62 -1.03 7.58
N LEU A 55 -16.16 -1.79 8.54
CA LEU A 55 -16.01 -3.24 8.66
C LEU A 55 -17.39 -3.89 8.63
N ASP A 56 -17.60 -4.79 7.66
CA ASP A 56 -18.78 -5.65 7.57
C ASP A 56 -18.37 -7.11 7.80
N GLU A 57 -19.20 -7.88 8.50
CA GLU A 57 -19.09 -9.36 8.55
C GLU A 57 -19.95 -9.97 7.45
N VAL A 58 -19.38 -10.88 6.66
CA VAL A 58 -20.12 -11.62 5.62
C VAL A 58 -20.00 -13.13 5.84
N LYS A 59 -21.10 -13.84 5.57
CA LYS A 59 -21.18 -15.30 5.77
C LYS A 59 -21.37 -16.06 4.46
N THR A 60 -21.65 -15.35 3.36
CA THR A 60 -21.84 -15.91 2.02
C THR A 60 -21.14 -15.08 0.94
N SER A 61 -20.78 -15.72 -0.19
CA SER A 61 -20.15 -15.03 -1.33
C SER A 61 -21.09 -14.00 -1.96
N GLU A 62 -22.40 -14.23 -1.91
CA GLU A 62 -23.43 -13.31 -2.40
C GLU A 62 -23.51 -12.03 -1.56
N GLU A 63 -23.30 -12.11 -0.25
CA GLU A 63 -23.21 -10.95 0.65
C GLU A 63 -21.93 -10.17 0.41
N TRP A 64 -20.79 -10.86 0.26
CA TRP A 64 -19.51 -10.23 -0.06
C TRP A 64 -19.60 -9.38 -1.33
N ASN A 65 -20.16 -9.93 -2.41
CA ASN A 65 -20.37 -9.20 -3.68
C ASN A 65 -21.30 -7.97 -3.56
N LYS A 66 -22.07 -7.85 -2.47
CA LYS A 66 -22.97 -6.72 -2.20
C LYS A 66 -22.41 -5.75 -1.15
N SER A 67 -21.35 -6.14 -0.43
CA SER A 67 -20.76 -5.27 0.60
C SER A 67 -20.18 -4.01 -0.03
N LYS A 68 -20.34 -2.91 0.69
CA LYS A 68 -19.73 -1.61 0.36
C LYS A 68 -18.63 -1.24 1.34
N ALA A 69 -18.31 -2.12 2.29
CA ALA A 69 -17.28 -1.89 3.27
C ALA A 69 -15.88 -1.93 2.64
N GLN A 70 -14.95 -1.23 3.29
CA GLN A 70 -13.55 -1.23 2.88
C GLN A 70 -12.79 -2.44 3.44
N ILE A 71 -13.28 -2.97 4.58
CA ILE A 71 -12.80 -4.20 5.20
C ILE A 71 -13.98 -5.14 5.30
N VAL A 72 -13.77 -6.39 4.92
CA VAL A 72 -14.79 -7.43 5.08
C VAL A 72 -14.21 -8.58 5.89
N ASP A 73 -14.90 -8.92 6.99
CA ASP A 73 -14.64 -10.15 7.75
C ASP A 73 -15.31 -11.32 7.04
N THR A 74 -14.47 -12.19 6.51
CA THR A 74 -14.81 -13.37 5.74
C THR A 74 -14.63 -14.66 6.52
N SER A 75 -14.43 -14.60 7.85
CA SER A 75 -14.32 -15.79 8.70
C SER A 75 -15.54 -16.71 8.62
N GLY A 76 -16.70 -16.19 8.24
CA GLY A 76 -17.93 -16.95 7.96
C GLY A 76 -17.96 -17.63 6.58
N LEU A 77 -17.09 -17.25 5.65
CA LEU A 77 -16.93 -17.88 4.35
C LEU A 77 -16.03 -19.10 4.54
N GLY A 78 -16.60 -20.31 4.43
CA GLY A 78 -15.86 -21.57 4.60
C GLY A 78 -14.50 -21.56 3.87
N ARG A 79 -13.50 -22.22 4.47
CA ARG A 79 -12.04 -22.13 4.20
C ARG A 79 -11.57 -22.37 2.74
N GLU A 80 -12.47 -22.55 1.77
CA GLU A 80 -12.10 -22.96 0.42
C GLU A 80 -11.59 -21.84 -0.49
N ARG A 81 -11.65 -20.54 -0.12
CA ARG A 81 -11.33 -19.47 -1.10
C ARG A 81 -10.58 -18.23 -0.64
N LEU A 82 -10.20 -18.05 0.63
CA LEU A 82 -9.76 -16.73 1.09
C LEU A 82 -8.45 -16.78 1.88
N TRP A 83 -7.51 -15.92 1.47
CA TRP A 83 -6.21 -15.72 2.09
C TRP A 83 -6.36 -14.90 3.39
N GLY A 84 -7.06 -15.46 4.37
CA GLY A 84 -7.28 -14.87 5.70
C GLY A 84 -8.73 -14.47 6.00
N PRO A 85 -9.07 -14.22 7.29
CA PRO A 85 -10.42 -13.86 7.71
C PRO A 85 -10.80 -12.41 7.39
N LEU A 86 -9.86 -11.56 6.95
CA LEU A 86 -10.10 -10.15 6.70
C LEU A 86 -9.57 -9.79 5.32
N THR A 87 -10.46 -9.38 4.42
CA THR A 87 -10.10 -8.90 3.07
C THR A 87 -10.11 -7.39 3.05
N LEU A 88 -9.04 -6.80 2.51
CA LEU A 88 -8.87 -5.37 2.33
C LEU A 88 -9.21 -4.97 0.90
N CYS A 89 -9.95 -3.88 0.80
CA CYS A 89 -10.42 -3.18 -0.39
C CYS A 89 -11.89 -3.33 -0.74
N ARG A 90 -12.40 -2.20 -1.24
CA ARG A 90 -13.74 -2.10 -1.79
C ARG A 90 -13.86 -3.10 -2.94
N VAL A 91 -14.88 -3.94 -2.87
CA VAL A 91 -15.20 -4.88 -3.93
C VAL A 91 -15.29 -4.13 -5.26
N GLY A 92 -14.46 -4.54 -6.23
CA GLY A 92 -14.39 -3.93 -7.57
C GLY A 92 -13.28 -2.91 -7.78
N GLU A 93 -12.52 -2.52 -6.75
CA GLU A 93 -11.27 -1.78 -6.93
C GLU A 93 -10.11 -2.76 -7.21
N GLY A 94 -9.27 -2.44 -8.20
CA GLY A 94 -8.14 -3.29 -8.58
C GLY A 94 -7.05 -3.33 -7.50
N GLU A 95 -6.19 -4.35 -7.53
CA GLU A 95 -5.12 -4.56 -6.54
C GLU A 95 -4.27 -3.30 -6.32
N LEU A 96 -3.84 -2.64 -7.40
CA LEU A 96 -2.99 -1.46 -7.32
C LEU A 96 -3.64 -0.30 -6.56
N ALA A 97 -4.95 -0.10 -6.70
CA ALA A 97 -5.69 0.92 -5.96
C ALA A 97 -5.65 0.65 -4.44
N CYS A 98 -5.65 -0.63 -4.05
CA CYS A 98 -5.48 -1.02 -2.65
C CYS A 98 -4.09 -0.70 -2.13
N ARG A 99 -3.07 -1.07 -2.90
CA ARG A 99 -1.67 -0.99 -2.48
C ARG A 99 -1.11 0.43 -2.50
N THR A 100 -1.77 1.33 -3.21
CA THR A 100 -1.46 2.77 -3.26
C THR A 100 -2.37 3.61 -2.39
N ASN A 101 -3.34 2.99 -1.69
CA ASN A 101 -4.24 3.73 -0.82
C ASN A 101 -3.42 4.41 0.30
N PRO A 102 -3.57 5.73 0.50
CA PRO A 102 -2.75 6.48 1.45
C PRO A 102 -2.92 6.02 2.90
N ASP A 103 -4.07 5.45 3.27
CA ASP A 103 -4.29 4.90 4.60
C ASP A 103 -3.57 3.56 4.79
N ILE A 104 -3.51 2.74 3.74
CA ILE A 104 -2.75 1.48 3.71
C ILE A 104 -1.25 1.75 3.78
N VAL A 105 -0.77 2.77 3.07
CA VAL A 105 0.62 3.25 3.21
C VAL A 105 0.87 3.74 4.63
N ALA A 106 0.00 4.62 5.14
CA ALA A 106 0.18 5.22 6.45
C ALA A 106 0.19 4.19 7.59
N VAL A 107 -0.66 3.16 7.55
CA VAL A 107 -0.68 2.14 8.60
C VAL A 107 0.59 1.31 8.60
N VAL A 108 1.14 0.97 7.43
CA VAL A 108 2.39 0.21 7.32
C VAL A 108 3.58 1.06 7.78
N GLU A 109 3.64 2.34 7.41
CA GLU A 109 4.69 3.25 7.89
C GLU A 109 4.60 3.50 9.40
N THR A 110 3.37 3.56 9.95
CA THR A 110 3.15 3.85 11.37
C THR A 110 3.43 2.65 12.26
N LEU A 111 2.99 1.46 11.86
CA LEU A 111 3.07 0.25 12.68
C LEU A 111 4.32 -0.60 12.38
N GLY A 112 4.95 -0.42 11.22
CA GLY A 112 6.08 -1.24 10.77
C GLY A 112 5.70 -2.71 10.74
N GLU A 113 6.54 -3.57 11.32
CA GLU A 113 6.34 -5.03 11.40
C GLU A 113 5.01 -5.42 12.07
N LYS A 114 4.44 -4.56 12.94
CA LYS A 114 3.13 -4.85 13.54
C LYS A 114 1.97 -4.75 12.55
N ALA A 115 2.20 -4.15 11.38
CA ALA A 115 1.23 -4.16 10.31
C ALA A 115 1.16 -5.52 9.60
N ASP A 116 2.16 -6.38 9.75
CA ASP A 116 2.26 -7.65 9.04
C ASP A 116 1.21 -8.66 9.54
N GLY A 117 0.37 -9.15 8.63
CA GLY A 117 -0.44 -10.34 8.87
C GLY A 117 0.42 -11.61 9.00
N ASP A 118 -0.20 -12.69 9.47
CA ASP A 118 0.46 -13.94 9.94
C ASP A 118 1.51 -14.55 8.98
N TYR A 119 1.39 -14.30 7.67
CA TYR A 119 2.30 -14.82 6.65
C TYR A 119 2.81 -13.73 5.69
N SER A 120 2.85 -12.48 6.14
CA SER A 120 3.27 -11.35 5.32
C SER A 120 4.53 -10.68 5.88
N SER A 121 5.22 -9.92 5.04
CA SER A 121 6.23 -8.95 5.47
C SER A 121 6.10 -7.73 4.58
N LEU A 122 5.55 -6.65 5.11
CA LEU A 122 5.11 -5.52 4.30
C LEU A 122 6.21 -4.46 4.17
N LYS A 123 6.32 -3.90 2.98
CA LYS A 123 7.27 -2.83 2.68
C LYS A 123 6.61 -1.77 1.80
N VAL A 124 6.86 -0.51 2.13
CA VAL A 124 6.54 0.62 1.25
C VAL A 124 7.67 0.83 0.26
N VAL A 125 7.32 0.93 -1.02
CA VAL A 125 8.21 1.29 -2.13
C VAL A 125 7.78 2.63 -2.69
N GLU A 126 8.74 3.52 -2.88
CA GLU A 126 8.56 4.81 -3.52
C GLU A 126 8.79 4.67 -5.03
N VAL A 127 7.85 5.20 -5.82
CA VAL A 127 7.83 5.14 -7.27
C VAL A 127 7.75 6.57 -7.81
N PRO A 128 8.53 6.92 -8.85
CA PRO A 128 8.42 8.24 -9.46
C PRO A 128 7.02 8.48 -10.02
N ASP A 129 6.55 9.72 -9.95
CA ASP A 129 5.26 10.09 -10.51
C ASP A 129 5.23 9.95 -12.04
N GLY A 130 4.03 9.67 -12.58
CA GLY A 130 3.79 9.62 -14.03
C GLY A 130 4.25 8.35 -14.71
N ILE A 131 4.69 7.35 -13.95
CA ILE A 131 5.06 6.02 -14.46
C ILE A 131 3.88 5.07 -14.24
N GLU A 132 3.42 4.43 -15.32
CA GLU A 132 2.49 3.31 -15.21
C GLU A 132 3.23 2.10 -14.64
N ILE A 133 2.67 1.51 -13.59
CA ILE A 133 3.30 0.41 -12.87
C ILE A 133 2.36 -0.78 -12.70
N GLU A 134 2.97 -1.93 -12.49
CA GLU A 134 2.32 -3.15 -12.04
C GLU A 134 3.09 -3.78 -10.88
N ILE A 135 2.38 -4.52 -10.03
CA ILE A 135 2.99 -5.35 -9.00
C ILE A 135 3.23 -6.71 -9.61
N LYS A 136 4.50 -7.13 -9.61
CA LYS A 136 4.90 -8.48 -9.98
C LYS A 136 5.13 -9.29 -8.74
N GLU A 137 4.89 -10.59 -8.85
CA GLU A 137 5.03 -11.55 -7.76
C GLU A 137 5.72 -12.82 -8.26
N TYR A 138 6.57 -13.38 -7.41
CA TYR A 138 7.10 -14.73 -7.57
C TYR A 138 7.36 -15.34 -6.19
N ASP A 139 6.63 -16.41 -5.87
CA ASP A 139 6.73 -17.15 -4.61
C ASP A 139 6.47 -16.26 -3.40
N GLY A 140 5.36 -15.52 -3.45
CA GLY A 140 4.89 -14.55 -2.45
C GLY A 140 5.64 -13.22 -2.45
N GLN A 141 6.89 -13.21 -2.94
CA GLN A 141 7.72 -12.02 -2.95
C GLN A 141 7.35 -11.10 -4.10
N GLU A 142 7.04 -9.85 -3.75
CA GLU A 142 6.58 -8.84 -4.68
C GLU A 142 7.66 -7.79 -4.98
N TRP A 143 7.52 -7.17 -6.15
CA TRP A 143 8.22 -5.96 -6.55
C TRP A 143 7.36 -5.11 -7.48
N VAL A 144 7.63 -3.81 -7.51
CA VAL A 144 7.00 -2.88 -8.45
C VAL A 144 7.83 -2.86 -9.73
N ALA A 145 7.18 -3.00 -10.88
CA ALA A 145 7.79 -2.88 -12.20
C ALA A 145 7.03 -1.83 -13.03
N GLU A 146 7.73 -1.12 -13.91
CA GLU A 146 7.09 -0.30 -14.93
C GLU A 146 6.31 -1.21 -15.89
N THR A 147 5.12 -0.77 -16.28
CA THR A 147 4.34 -1.45 -17.30
C THR A 147 5.01 -1.24 -18.66
N HIS A 148 5.29 -2.34 -19.36
CA HIS A 148 5.84 -2.31 -20.71
C HIS A 148 5.03 -3.20 -21.65
N GLU A 149 4.77 -2.70 -22.86
CA GLU A 149 4.21 -3.53 -23.92
C GLU A 149 5.31 -4.37 -24.58
N THR A 150 5.07 -5.67 -24.70
CA THR A 150 5.96 -6.58 -25.42
C THR A 150 5.36 -6.93 -26.78
N TRP A 151 6.16 -6.74 -27.83
CA TRP A 151 5.79 -7.02 -29.22
C TRP A 151 6.76 -8.08 -29.77
N GLY A 152 6.25 -9.03 -30.55
CA GLY A 152 7.01 -10.13 -31.17
C GLY A 152 7.02 -10.06 -32.68
#